data_AF-A0A2J8B721-F1
#
_entry.id   AF-A0A2J8B721-F1
#
_cell.length_a   1.000
_cell.length_b   1.000
_cell.length_c   1.000
_cell.angle_alpha   90.00
_cell.angle_beta   90.00
_cell.angle_gamma   90.00
#
_symmetry.space_group_name_H-M   'P 1'
#
loop_
_entity.id
_entity.type
_entity.pdbx_description
1 polymer ?
#
loop_
_entity_poly.entity_id
_entity_poly.type
_entity_poly.pdbx_seq_one_letter_code
_entity_poly.pdbx_strand_id
1 'polypeptide(L)'
;MGQPITDYPAFFEGAKAALLEVNRLKEQEEQQKEEEEESRAELAAEQRALKDAVETTIQKRIGEINTTYDTEISKNEAELKKIQANRERAKNIGIKDRIREETRPLLDEIKERKKELKALFREQHVSPLFQTRLYYALYFPHKIGQWFTLLLFIALFFVLCPCAIYFFALPENWRNPISLVVIYVADILLFGGIYVGVGNVSKLNHLEILRKGRELWDQIDSNRRRVKKLKKQINRDQSEDQYDLASFDDELTHMSRKLQEVKEKKQDALRTFDTVTKNILIDELTQNARPKITQLTEKHACALRLLQEVSADRQRKTLSLADQYEAYLGKEFMSLEKINALQTLVESGAASNLLEAIEAYRKRQE
;
A
#
# COMPACT_ATOMS: atom_id res chain seq x y z
N MET A 1 -16.11 -14.54 84.02
CA MET A 1 -15.95 -14.09 85.42
C MET A 1 -14.48 -13.87 85.64
N GLY A 2 -14.04 -12.61 85.60
CA GLY A 2 -12.64 -12.25 85.70
C GLY A 2 -12.11 -12.44 87.13
N GLN A 3 -10.87 -12.91 87.25
CA GLN A 3 -10.20 -12.99 88.57
C GLN A 3 -10.06 -11.57 89.14
N PRO A 4 -10.21 -11.38 90.47
CA PRO A 4 -9.98 -10.10 91.11
C PRO A 4 -8.52 -9.69 90.95
N ILE A 5 -8.27 -8.45 90.54
CA ILE A 5 -6.91 -7.91 90.38
C ILE A 5 -6.32 -7.73 91.78
N THR A 6 -5.32 -8.54 92.12
CA THR A 6 -4.66 -8.53 93.42
C THR A 6 -3.38 -7.70 93.44
N ASP A 7 -2.80 -7.39 92.27
CA ASP A 7 -1.57 -6.60 92.09
C ASP A 7 -1.76 -5.62 90.92
N TYR A 8 -2.07 -4.36 91.25
CA TYR A 8 -2.34 -3.31 90.27
C TYR A 8 -1.08 -2.86 89.50
N PRO A 9 0.09 -2.65 90.15
CA PRO A 9 1.35 -2.40 89.43
C PRO A 9 1.70 -3.47 88.38
N ALA A 10 1.61 -4.75 88.74
CA ALA A 10 1.88 -5.84 87.79
C ALA A 10 0.85 -5.90 86.64
N PHE A 11 -0.42 -5.55 86.92
CA PHE A 11 -1.47 -5.47 85.91
C PHE A 11 -1.20 -4.37 84.87
N PHE A 12 -0.86 -3.15 85.31
CA PHE A 12 -0.59 -2.03 84.40
C PHE A 12 0.69 -2.25 83.59
N GLU A 13 1.77 -2.76 84.19
CA GLU A 13 3.00 -3.10 83.46
C GLU A 13 2.77 -4.22 82.43
N GLY A 14 1.97 -5.24 82.79
CA GLY A 14 1.55 -6.30 81.86
C GLY A 14 0.72 -5.76 80.68
N ALA A 15 -0.21 -4.83 80.94
CA ALA A 15 -1.02 -4.18 79.92
C ALA A 15 -0.17 -3.33 78.95
N LYS A 16 0.81 -2.56 79.47
CA LYS A 16 1.76 -1.80 78.63
C LYS A 16 2.63 -2.71 77.77
N ALA A 17 3.19 -3.76 78.36
CA ALA A 17 4.03 -4.71 77.64
C ALA A 17 3.25 -5.41 76.53
N ALA A 18 2.02 -5.83 76.80
CA ALA A 18 1.14 -6.45 75.80
C ALA A 18 0.74 -5.47 74.69
N LEU A 19 0.48 -4.19 75.01
CA LEU A 19 0.16 -3.15 74.03
C LEU A 19 1.35 -2.81 73.14
N LEU A 20 2.55 -2.68 73.71
CA LEU A 20 3.79 -2.46 72.96
C LEU A 20 4.09 -3.62 72.00
N GLU A 21 3.87 -4.86 72.46
CA GLU A 21 4.07 -6.05 71.63
C GLU A 21 3.08 -6.11 70.46
N VAL A 22 1.80 -5.77 70.68
CA VAL A 22 0.81 -5.68 69.59
C VAL A 22 1.16 -4.57 68.59
N ASN A 23 1.63 -3.42 69.05
CA ASN A 23 2.07 -2.33 68.16
C ASN A 23 3.32 -2.72 67.35
N ARG A 24 4.30 -3.38 67.99
CA ARG A 24 5.48 -3.92 67.31
C ARG A 24 5.10 -4.94 66.23
N LEU A 25 4.19 -5.85 66.54
CA LEU A 25 3.67 -6.83 65.57
C LEU A 25 2.88 -6.16 64.44
N LYS A 26 2.20 -5.04 64.71
CA LYS A 26 1.49 -4.26 63.68
C LYS A 26 2.46 -3.57 62.71
N GLU A 27 3.53 -2.95 63.20
CA GLU A 27 4.57 -2.37 62.35
C GLU A 27 5.28 -3.45 61.51
N GLN A 28 5.52 -4.62 62.11
CA GLN A 28 6.08 -5.78 61.40
C GLN A 28 5.14 -6.34 60.32
N GLU A 29 3.83 -6.42 60.60
CA GLU A 29 2.83 -6.86 59.61
C GLU A 29 2.80 -5.90 58.41
N GLU A 30 2.90 -4.58 58.64
CA GLU A 30 2.91 -3.57 57.59
C GLU A 30 4.16 -3.68 56.70
N GLN A 31 5.34 -3.85 57.30
CA GLN A 31 6.59 -4.11 56.55
C GLN A 31 6.52 -5.41 55.74
N GLN A 32 6.02 -6.49 56.33
CA GLN A 32 5.88 -7.77 55.65
C GLN A 32 4.84 -7.75 54.53
N LYS A 33 3.84 -6.87 54.64
CA LYS A 33 2.85 -6.64 53.58
C LYS A 33 3.49 -5.91 52.39
N GLU A 34 4.31 -4.89 52.63
CA GLU A 34 5.05 -4.20 51.58
C GLU A 34 6.00 -5.16 50.85
N GLU A 35 6.72 -6.00 51.59
CA GLU A 35 7.63 -7.01 51.03
C GLU A 35 6.90 -8.09 50.20
N GLU A 36 5.70 -8.51 50.64
CA GLU A 36 4.83 -9.41 49.85
C GLU A 36 4.33 -8.75 48.57
N GLU A 37 3.88 -7.50 48.63
CA GLU A 37 3.41 -6.74 47.46
C GLU A 37 4.55 -6.54 46.44
N GLU A 38 5.75 -6.18 46.90
CA GLU A 38 6.94 -6.03 46.05
C GLU A 38 7.31 -7.37 45.39
N SER A 39 7.44 -8.44 46.18
CA SER A 39 7.79 -9.77 45.65
C SER A 39 6.73 -10.28 44.65
N ARG A 40 5.45 -10.01 44.91
CA ARG A 40 4.35 -10.36 44.00
C ARG A 40 4.43 -9.56 42.69
N ALA A 41 4.73 -8.26 42.78
CA ALA A 41 4.90 -7.41 41.61
C ALA A 41 6.09 -7.85 40.75
N GLU A 42 7.23 -8.20 41.37
CA GLU A 42 8.40 -8.75 40.68
C GLU A 42 8.08 -10.05 39.94
N LEU A 43 7.39 -10.99 40.59
CA LEU A 43 6.98 -12.25 39.97
C LEU A 43 6.04 -12.01 38.78
N ALA A 44 5.05 -11.12 38.94
CA ALA A 44 4.12 -10.77 37.87
C ALA A 44 4.83 -10.08 36.69
N ALA A 45 5.78 -9.20 36.97
CA ALA A 45 6.59 -8.53 35.97
C ALA A 45 7.44 -9.52 35.17
N GLU A 46 8.09 -10.48 35.83
CA GLU A 46 8.90 -11.50 35.15
C GLU A 46 8.06 -12.43 34.28
N GLN A 47 6.89 -12.87 34.78
CA GLN A 47 5.96 -13.68 34.00
C GLN A 47 5.42 -12.94 32.77
N ARG A 48 5.18 -11.62 32.90
CA ARG A 48 4.78 -10.78 31.77
C ARG A 48 5.91 -10.61 30.77
N ALA A 49 7.13 -10.34 31.25
CA ALA A 49 8.31 -10.22 30.39
C ALA A 49 8.57 -11.50 29.58
N LEU A 50 8.36 -12.68 30.17
CA LEU A 50 8.43 -13.96 29.45
C LEU A 50 7.38 -14.04 28.33
N LYS A 51 6.11 -13.70 28.61
CA LYS A 51 5.04 -13.72 27.59
C LYS A 51 5.36 -12.77 26.44
N ASP A 52 5.77 -11.55 26.76
CA ASP A 52 6.10 -10.52 25.77
C ASP A 52 7.33 -10.94 24.93
N ALA A 53 8.33 -11.56 25.55
CA ALA A 53 9.51 -12.09 24.85
C ALA A 53 9.16 -13.23 23.89
N VAL A 54 8.28 -14.15 24.31
CA VAL A 54 7.75 -15.23 23.46
C VAL A 54 7.01 -14.65 22.26
N GLU A 55 6.07 -13.75 22.47
CA GLU A 55 5.29 -13.14 21.40
C GLU A 55 6.18 -12.37 20.41
N THR A 56 7.07 -11.53 20.93
CA THR A 56 8.00 -10.75 20.10
C THR A 56 8.91 -11.66 19.27
N THR A 57 9.41 -12.75 19.85
CA THR A 57 10.26 -13.72 19.14
C THR A 57 9.50 -14.42 18.04
N ILE A 58 8.28 -14.88 18.31
CA ILE A 58 7.40 -15.53 17.32
C ILE A 58 7.14 -14.59 16.15
N GLN A 59 6.72 -13.34 16.44
CA GLN A 59 6.44 -12.34 15.41
C GLN A 59 7.67 -12.02 14.57
N LYS A 60 8.84 -11.88 15.21
CA LYS A 60 10.11 -11.65 14.51
C LYS A 60 10.43 -12.79 13.55
N ARG A 61 10.30 -14.05 13.98
CA ARG A 61 10.60 -15.22 13.14
C ARG A 61 9.63 -15.36 11.97
N ILE A 62 8.33 -15.13 12.19
CA ILE A 62 7.34 -15.10 11.11
C ILE A 62 7.67 -13.98 10.11
N GLY A 63 8.04 -12.80 10.60
CA GLY A 63 8.47 -11.67 9.78
C GLY A 63 9.71 -11.98 8.94
N GLU A 64 10.72 -12.65 9.51
CA GLU A 64 11.94 -13.08 8.82
C GLU A 64 11.64 -14.10 7.70
N ILE A 65 10.78 -15.09 7.97
CA ILE A 65 10.33 -16.08 6.99
C ILE A 65 9.60 -15.35 5.84
N ASN A 66 8.61 -14.51 6.16
CA ASN A 66 7.86 -13.77 5.16
C ASN A 66 8.77 -12.91 4.30
N THR A 67 9.66 -12.11 4.91
CA THR A 67 10.58 -11.22 4.20
C THR A 67 11.48 -11.99 3.22
N THR A 68 12.00 -13.15 3.64
CA THR A 68 12.88 -13.98 2.82
C THR A 68 12.13 -14.50 1.59
N TYR A 69 10.96 -15.11 1.79
CA TYR A 69 10.17 -15.66 0.69
C TYR A 69 9.58 -14.56 -0.22
N ASP A 70 9.11 -13.45 0.35
CA ASP A 70 8.52 -12.35 -0.42
C ASP A 70 9.55 -11.64 -1.30
N THR A 71 10.81 -11.56 -0.85
CA THR A 71 11.92 -11.07 -1.67
C THR A 71 12.15 -11.97 -2.88
N GLU A 72 12.19 -13.29 -2.69
CA GLU A 72 12.39 -14.25 -3.79
C GLU A 72 11.18 -14.33 -4.74
N ILE A 73 9.95 -14.24 -4.21
CA ILE A 73 8.72 -14.12 -5.00
C ILE A 73 8.80 -12.86 -5.87
N SER A 74 9.17 -11.72 -5.29
CA SER A 74 9.26 -10.44 -6.01
C SER A 74 10.29 -10.48 -7.14
N LYS A 75 11.45 -11.12 -6.91
CA LYS A 75 12.48 -11.33 -7.94
C LYS A 75 11.95 -12.20 -9.09
N ASN A 76 11.34 -13.34 -8.78
CA ASN A 76 10.77 -14.24 -9.79
C ASN A 76 9.62 -13.56 -10.57
N GLU A 77 8.79 -12.75 -9.91
CA GLU A 77 7.74 -11.98 -10.59
C GLU A 77 8.31 -10.90 -11.52
N ALA A 78 9.43 -10.26 -11.14
CA ALA A 78 10.12 -9.31 -12.00
C ALA A 78 10.74 -9.99 -13.23
N GLU A 79 11.34 -11.16 -13.05
CA GLU A 79 11.86 -11.98 -14.16
C GLU A 79 10.74 -12.41 -15.11
N LEU A 80 9.61 -12.88 -14.57
CA LEU A 80 8.44 -13.26 -15.35
C LEU A 80 7.93 -12.08 -16.21
N LYS A 81 7.80 -10.88 -15.61
CA LYS A 81 7.42 -9.66 -16.35
C LYS A 81 8.43 -9.31 -17.44
N LYS A 82 9.73 -9.51 -17.19
CA LYS A 82 10.79 -9.26 -18.17
C LYS A 82 10.68 -10.20 -19.36
N ILE A 83 10.44 -11.49 -19.13
CA ILE A 83 10.25 -12.49 -20.20
C ILE A 83 8.99 -12.14 -21.01
N GLN A 84 7.88 -11.79 -20.36
CA GLN A 84 6.65 -11.34 -21.04
C GLN A 84 6.91 -10.11 -21.92
N ALA A 85 7.63 -9.10 -21.39
CA ALA A 85 7.97 -7.92 -22.16
C ALA A 85 8.88 -8.24 -23.37
N ASN A 86 9.80 -9.18 -23.22
CA ASN A 86 10.66 -9.64 -24.31
C ASN A 86 9.86 -10.42 -25.37
N ARG A 87 8.94 -11.29 -24.96
CA ARG A 87 8.01 -12.00 -25.85
C ARG A 87 7.18 -11.02 -26.67
N GLU A 88 6.57 -10.03 -26.03
CA GLU A 88 5.78 -8.99 -26.73
C GLU A 88 6.63 -8.16 -27.70
N ARG A 89 7.89 -7.88 -27.35
CA ARG A 89 8.83 -7.23 -28.28
C ARG A 89 9.14 -8.12 -29.48
N ALA A 90 9.46 -9.39 -29.27
CA ALA A 90 9.74 -10.36 -30.32
C ALA A 90 8.54 -10.51 -31.27
N LYS A 91 7.33 -10.64 -30.72
CA LYS A 91 6.06 -10.63 -31.48
C LYS A 91 5.90 -9.37 -32.33
N ASN A 92 6.10 -8.19 -31.73
CA ASN A 92 5.98 -6.92 -32.45
C ASN A 92 7.03 -6.75 -33.55
N ILE A 93 8.24 -7.31 -33.38
CA ILE A 93 9.26 -7.36 -34.42
C ILE A 93 8.80 -8.30 -35.54
N GLY A 94 8.38 -9.51 -35.21
CA GLY A 94 7.86 -10.48 -36.19
C GLY A 94 6.68 -9.95 -37.02
N ILE A 95 5.73 -9.25 -36.39
CA ILE A 95 4.61 -8.58 -37.09
C ILE A 95 5.14 -7.54 -38.08
N LYS A 96 6.12 -6.72 -37.67
CA LYS A 96 6.71 -5.68 -38.55
C LYS A 96 7.47 -6.30 -39.72
N ASP A 97 8.21 -7.37 -39.48
CA ASP A 97 8.97 -8.06 -40.51
C ASP A 97 8.04 -8.76 -41.50
N ARG A 98 6.99 -9.45 -41.02
CA ARG A 98 5.92 -10.01 -41.86
C ARG A 98 5.23 -8.95 -42.71
N ILE A 99 4.86 -7.80 -42.11
CA ILE A 99 4.31 -6.67 -42.88
C ILE A 99 5.30 -6.24 -43.96
N ARG A 100 6.59 -6.13 -43.65
CA ARG A 100 7.61 -5.71 -44.61
C ARG A 100 7.73 -6.72 -45.76
N GLU A 101 7.81 -8.00 -45.45
CA GLU A 101 7.99 -9.08 -46.43
C GLU A 101 6.75 -9.25 -47.31
N GLU A 102 5.55 -9.40 -46.73
CA GLU A 102 4.33 -9.60 -47.50
C GLU A 102 3.91 -8.36 -48.31
N THR A 103 4.27 -7.16 -47.84
CA THR A 103 3.96 -5.90 -48.55
C THR A 103 5.00 -5.57 -49.62
N ARG A 104 6.22 -6.12 -49.54
CA ARG A 104 7.32 -5.86 -50.48
C ARG A 104 6.94 -6.02 -51.96
N PRO A 105 6.34 -7.14 -52.43
CA PRO A 105 6.00 -7.29 -53.85
C PRO A 105 5.05 -6.19 -54.34
N LEU A 106 4.05 -5.80 -53.53
CA LEU A 106 3.13 -4.72 -53.87
C LEU A 106 3.82 -3.34 -53.92
N LEU A 107 4.84 -3.12 -53.08
CA LEU A 107 5.63 -1.88 -53.08
C LEU A 107 6.56 -1.82 -54.29
N ASP A 108 7.17 -2.95 -54.67
CA ASP A 108 8.01 -3.08 -55.84
C ASP A 108 7.17 -2.85 -57.12
N GLU A 109 5.98 -3.45 -57.23
CA GLU A 109 5.04 -3.15 -58.31
C GLU A 109 4.68 -1.65 -58.37
N ILE A 110 4.39 -1.00 -57.24
CA ILE A 110 4.12 0.45 -57.21
C ILE A 110 5.33 1.25 -57.73
N LYS A 111 6.55 0.83 -57.39
CA LYS A 111 7.79 1.48 -57.83
C LYS A 111 7.99 1.29 -59.33
N GLU A 112 7.74 0.10 -59.84
CA GLU A 112 7.81 -0.23 -61.27
C GLU A 112 6.78 0.56 -62.07
N ARG A 113 5.50 0.58 -61.67
CA ARG A 113 4.45 1.36 -62.35
C ARG A 113 4.75 2.86 -62.37
N LYS A 114 5.39 3.39 -61.33
CA LYS A 114 5.86 4.78 -61.34
C LYS A 114 7.02 5.02 -62.32
N LYS A 115 7.92 4.05 -62.48
CA LYS A 115 9.00 4.11 -63.48
C LYS A 115 8.42 4.02 -64.89
N GLU A 116 7.51 3.09 -65.13
CA GLU A 116 6.77 2.94 -66.38
C GLU A 116 6.05 4.23 -66.75
N LEU A 117 5.33 4.85 -65.81
CA LEU A 117 4.68 6.15 -66.02
C LEU A 117 5.69 7.25 -66.41
N LYS A 118 6.87 7.29 -65.78
CA LYS A 118 7.92 8.27 -66.14
C LYS A 118 8.53 7.98 -67.51
N ALA A 119 8.70 6.71 -67.88
CA ALA A 119 9.24 6.31 -69.17
C ALA A 119 8.26 6.66 -70.29
N LEU A 120 6.97 6.30 -70.15
CA LEU A 120 5.91 6.61 -71.11
C LEU A 120 5.81 8.11 -71.42
N PHE A 121 5.90 8.96 -70.41
CA PHE A 121 5.84 10.42 -70.60
C PHE A 121 7.11 10.98 -71.24
N ARG A 122 8.27 10.36 -70.98
CA ARG A 122 9.57 10.77 -71.55
C ARG A 122 9.67 10.39 -73.02
N GLU A 123 9.29 9.17 -73.39
CA GLU A 123 9.32 8.67 -74.77
C GLU A 123 8.43 9.50 -75.71
N GLN A 124 7.32 10.01 -75.19
CA GLN A 124 6.35 10.78 -75.96
C GLN A 124 6.55 12.30 -75.86
N HIS A 125 7.68 12.74 -75.30
CA HIS A 125 8.03 14.17 -75.10
C HIS A 125 6.93 15.00 -74.40
N VAL A 126 6.17 14.38 -73.50
CA VAL A 126 5.08 15.05 -72.76
C VAL A 126 5.63 15.76 -71.53
N SER A 127 5.14 16.97 -71.25
CA SER A 127 5.56 17.73 -70.07
C SER A 127 5.30 16.96 -68.75
N PRO A 128 6.25 16.94 -67.79
CA PRO A 128 6.09 16.27 -66.49
C PRO A 128 4.89 16.79 -65.67
N LEU A 129 4.38 17.99 -65.97
CA LEU A 129 3.22 18.57 -65.31
C LEU A 129 1.96 17.70 -65.47
N PHE A 130 1.78 17.09 -66.64
CA PHE A 130 0.62 16.24 -66.95
C PHE A 130 0.72 14.84 -66.33
N GLN A 131 1.90 14.47 -65.82
CA GLN A 131 2.14 13.20 -65.13
C GLN A 131 1.62 13.24 -63.67
N THR A 132 1.44 14.43 -63.11
CA THR A 132 1.19 14.62 -61.67
C THR A 132 -0.18 14.09 -61.23
N ARG A 133 -0.24 13.59 -59.99
CA ARG A 133 -1.51 13.11 -59.41
C ARG A 133 -2.58 14.21 -59.35
N LEU A 134 -2.17 15.46 -59.16
CA LEU A 134 -3.07 16.62 -59.10
C LEU A 134 -3.69 16.90 -60.48
N TYR A 135 -2.89 16.92 -61.55
CA TYR A 135 -3.41 17.05 -62.92
C TYR A 135 -4.50 16.00 -63.20
N TYR A 136 -4.20 14.75 -62.86
CA TYR A 136 -5.13 13.66 -63.02
C TYR A 136 -6.39 13.75 -62.13
N ALA A 137 -6.31 14.38 -60.96
CA ALA A 137 -7.48 14.60 -60.09
C ALA A 137 -8.38 15.72 -60.64
N LEU A 138 -7.79 16.73 -61.28
CA LEU A 138 -8.49 17.89 -61.84
C LEU A 138 -9.15 17.57 -63.19
N TYR A 139 -8.42 16.94 -64.12
CA TYR A 139 -8.87 16.78 -65.51
C TYR A 139 -9.49 15.42 -65.84
N PHE A 140 -9.25 14.40 -64.99
CA PHE A 140 -9.75 13.02 -65.13
C PHE A 140 -10.20 12.41 -63.78
N PRO A 141 -11.17 13.03 -63.07
CA PRO A 141 -11.71 12.47 -61.83
C PRO A 141 -12.49 11.18 -62.12
N HIS A 142 -12.21 10.12 -61.35
CA HIS A 142 -12.96 8.85 -61.38
C HIS A 142 -13.48 8.45 -60.01
N LYS A 143 -12.78 8.87 -58.93
CA LYS A 143 -13.09 8.48 -57.56
C LYS A 143 -13.71 9.65 -56.80
N ILE A 144 -14.58 9.36 -55.83
CA ILE A 144 -15.24 10.38 -54.98
C ILE A 144 -14.22 11.36 -54.37
N GLY A 145 -13.06 10.87 -53.90
CA GLY A 145 -12.02 11.75 -53.36
C GLY A 145 -11.36 12.69 -54.39
N GLN A 146 -11.31 12.31 -55.67
CA GLN A 146 -10.82 13.18 -56.74
C GLN A 146 -11.86 14.23 -57.10
N TRP A 147 -13.14 13.85 -57.15
CA TRP A 147 -14.25 14.80 -57.27
C TRP A 147 -14.24 15.84 -56.15
N PHE A 148 -13.97 15.42 -54.91
CA PHE A 148 -13.81 16.35 -53.79
C PHE A 148 -12.58 17.26 -53.96
N THR A 149 -11.47 16.73 -54.49
CA THR A 149 -10.27 17.56 -54.78
C THR A 149 -10.56 18.61 -55.85
N LEU A 150 -11.32 18.25 -56.89
CA LEU A 150 -11.79 19.17 -57.91
C LEU A 150 -12.75 20.21 -57.33
N LEU A 151 -13.69 19.81 -56.49
CA LEU A 151 -14.60 20.73 -55.79
C LEU A 151 -13.83 21.73 -54.94
N LEU A 152 -12.84 21.27 -54.18
CA LEU A 152 -11.98 22.13 -53.36
C LEU A 152 -11.16 23.08 -54.21
N PHE A 153 -10.65 22.62 -55.36
CA PHE A 153 -9.96 23.48 -56.31
C PHE A 153 -10.89 24.58 -56.85
N ILE A 154 -12.13 24.22 -57.23
CA ILE A 154 -13.12 25.19 -57.69
C ILE A 154 -13.46 26.18 -56.58
N ALA A 155 -13.72 25.72 -55.35
CA ALA A 155 -14.01 26.59 -54.22
C ALA A 155 -12.83 27.52 -53.88
N LEU A 156 -11.59 27.03 -53.99
CA LEU A 156 -10.40 27.82 -53.74
C LEU A 156 -10.25 28.96 -54.75
N PHE A 157 -10.35 28.65 -56.04
CA PHE A 157 -10.12 29.65 -57.09
C PHE A 157 -11.35 30.52 -57.34
N PHE A 158 -12.56 29.97 -57.39
CA PHE A 158 -13.76 30.73 -57.79
C PHE A 158 -14.61 31.23 -56.61
N VAL A 159 -14.27 30.93 -55.37
CA VAL A 159 -14.96 31.49 -54.20
C VAL A 159 -13.96 32.19 -53.31
N LEU A 160 -12.93 31.49 -52.84
CA LEU A 160 -12.00 32.05 -51.89
C LEU A 160 -11.12 33.15 -52.52
N CYS A 161 -10.64 32.99 -53.77
CA CYS A 161 -9.80 34.00 -54.41
C CYS A 161 -10.55 35.32 -54.68
N PRO A 162 -11.73 35.34 -55.34
CA PRO A 162 -12.53 36.55 -55.52
C PRO A 162 -12.93 37.21 -54.20
N CYS A 163 -13.35 36.42 -53.21
CA CYS A 163 -13.69 36.93 -51.88
C CYS A 163 -12.46 37.51 -51.19
N ALA A 164 -11.31 36.83 -51.24
CA ALA A 164 -10.09 37.33 -50.62
C ALA A 164 -9.65 38.66 -51.24
N ILE A 165 -9.71 38.79 -52.57
CA ILE A 165 -9.39 40.03 -53.28
C ILE A 165 -10.38 41.14 -52.90
N TYR A 166 -11.68 40.85 -52.91
CA TYR A 166 -12.72 41.82 -52.56
C TYR A 166 -12.68 42.27 -51.10
N PHE A 167 -12.36 41.36 -50.18
CA PHE A 167 -12.36 41.67 -48.75
C PHE A 167 -11.04 42.24 -48.24
N PHE A 168 -9.90 41.78 -48.73
CA PHE A 168 -8.58 42.12 -48.19
C PHE A 168 -7.72 43.01 -49.09
N ALA A 169 -7.87 42.94 -50.41
CA ALA A 169 -7.01 43.69 -51.34
C ALA A 169 -7.60 45.03 -51.78
N LEU A 170 -8.93 45.20 -51.70
CA LEU A 170 -9.63 46.42 -52.10
C LEU A 170 -9.88 47.36 -50.91
N PRO A 171 -9.57 48.66 -51.04
CA PRO A 171 -9.97 49.68 -50.08
C PRO A 171 -11.50 49.74 -49.92
N GLU A 172 -11.99 50.08 -48.73
CA GLU A 172 -13.43 50.14 -48.42
C GLU A 172 -14.22 51.02 -49.41
N ASN A 173 -13.59 52.10 -49.89
CA ASN A 173 -14.15 53.06 -50.83
C ASN A 173 -14.50 52.45 -52.20
N TRP A 174 -13.89 51.31 -52.56
CA TRP A 174 -14.04 50.62 -53.85
C TRP A 174 -14.84 49.31 -53.71
N ARG A 175 -15.40 49.03 -52.53
CA ARG A 175 -16.16 47.83 -52.24
C ARG A 175 -17.64 47.98 -52.65
N ASN A 176 -17.89 47.92 -53.95
CA ASN A 176 -19.22 48.02 -54.54
C ASN A 176 -19.62 46.69 -55.21
N PRO A 177 -20.92 46.39 -55.41
CA PRO A 177 -21.34 45.15 -56.08
C PRO A 177 -20.75 45.03 -57.50
N ILE A 178 -20.53 46.15 -58.20
CA ILE A 178 -19.91 46.16 -59.54
C ILE A 178 -18.44 45.73 -59.49
N SER A 179 -17.66 46.12 -58.47
CA SER A 179 -16.26 45.70 -58.36
C SER A 179 -16.14 44.21 -58.09
N LEU A 180 -17.07 43.61 -57.33
CA LEU A 180 -17.15 42.17 -57.17
C LEU A 180 -17.38 41.47 -58.51
N VAL A 181 -18.33 41.95 -59.33
CA VAL A 181 -18.58 41.39 -60.67
C VAL A 181 -17.33 41.46 -61.55
N VAL A 182 -16.61 42.58 -61.55
CA VAL A 182 -15.36 42.75 -62.32
C VAL A 182 -14.27 41.78 -61.85
N ILE A 183 -14.12 41.58 -60.54
CA ILE A 183 -13.16 40.60 -59.97
C ILE A 183 -13.50 39.19 -60.43
N TYR A 184 -14.78 38.78 -60.36
CA TYR A 184 -15.20 37.45 -60.82
C TYR A 184 -14.98 37.26 -62.32
N VAL A 185 -15.26 38.28 -63.15
CA VAL A 185 -14.99 38.21 -64.59
C VAL A 185 -13.49 38.06 -64.86
N ALA A 186 -12.65 38.85 -64.18
CA ALA A 186 -11.20 38.76 -64.32
C ALA A 186 -10.65 37.41 -63.83
N ASP A 187 -11.14 36.90 -62.70
CA ASP A 187 -10.78 35.60 -62.11
C ASP A 187 -11.15 34.43 -63.03
N ILE A 188 -12.36 34.44 -63.60
CA ILE A 188 -12.82 33.43 -64.56
C ILE A 188 -11.99 33.45 -65.84
N LEU A 189 -11.68 34.63 -66.38
CA LEU A 189 -10.83 34.73 -67.57
C LEU A 189 -9.40 34.26 -67.29
N LEU A 190 -8.86 34.58 -66.13
CA LEU A 190 -7.50 34.19 -65.75
C LEU A 190 -7.43 32.69 -65.40
N PHE A 191 -8.05 32.27 -64.30
CA PHE A 191 -7.94 30.90 -63.81
C PHE A 191 -8.78 29.91 -64.64
N GLY A 192 -9.98 30.30 -65.05
CA GLY A 192 -10.80 29.49 -65.95
C GLY A 192 -10.15 29.35 -67.33
N GLY A 193 -9.60 30.44 -67.88
CA GLY A 193 -8.83 30.42 -69.13
C GLY A 193 -7.59 29.53 -69.06
N ILE A 194 -6.78 29.66 -68.00
CA ILE A 194 -5.61 28.78 -67.77
C ILE A 194 -6.04 27.32 -67.64
N TYR A 195 -7.10 27.03 -66.89
CA TYR A 195 -7.61 25.66 -66.70
C TYR A 195 -8.07 25.03 -68.03
N VAL A 196 -8.89 25.75 -68.81
CA VAL A 196 -9.35 25.27 -70.12
C VAL A 196 -8.19 25.13 -71.10
N GLY A 197 -7.25 26.10 -71.12
CA GLY A 197 -6.07 26.07 -71.99
C GLY A 197 -5.17 24.86 -71.72
N VAL A 198 -4.84 24.60 -70.45
CA VAL A 198 -4.07 23.42 -70.05
C VAL A 198 -4.81 22.12 -70.39
N GLY A 199 -6.12 22.07 -70.16
CA GLY A 199 -6.96 20.93 -70.51
C GLY A 199 -6.99 20.65 -72.01
N ASN A 200 -7.08 21.68 -72.84
CA ASN A 200 -7.18 21.55 -74.29
C ASN A 200 -5.85 21.12 -74.92
N VAL A 201 -4.74 21.77 -74.54
CA VAL A 201 -3.39 21.44 -75.04
C VAL A 201 -3.02 19.99 -74.69
N SER A 202 -3.34 19.56 -73.47
CA SER A 202 -3.01 18.20 -73.02
C SER A 202 -3.90 17.13 -73.66
N LYS A 203 -5.22 17.39 -73.82
CA LYS A 203 -6.17 16.42 -74.39
C LYS A 203 -6.14 16.32 -75.91
N LEU A 204 -5.80 17.38 -76.64
CA LEU A 204 -5.73 17.35 -78.11
C LEU A 204 -4.52 16.55 -78.61
N ASN A 205 -3.36 16.70 -77.96
CA ASN A 205 -2.10 16.15 -78.47
C ASN A 205 -1.74 14.78 -77.87
N HIS A 206 -2.22 14.46 -76.66
CA HIS A 206 -1.70 13.31 -75.90
C HIS A 206 -2.78 12.46 -75.20
N LEU A 207 -4.04 12.46 -75.69
CA LEU A 207 -5.16 11.79 -75.00
C LEU A 207 -4.90 10.32 -74.67
N GLU A 208 -4.34 9.55 -75.60
CA GLU A 208 -4.08 8.13 -75.42
C GLU A 208 -3.04 7.85 -74.33
N ILE A 209 -1.98 8.67 -74.29
CA ILE A 209 -0.91 8.59 -73.28
C ILE A 209 -1.47 8.96 -71.90
N LEU A 210 -2.33 9.99 -71.85
CA LEU A 210 -3.00 10.39 -70.62
C LEU A 210 -3.92 9.29 -70.09
N ARG A 211 -4.65 8.57 -70.95
CA ARG A 211 -5.46 7.40 -70.57
C ARG A 211 -4.59 6.26 -70.02
N LYS A 212 -3.50 5.91 -70.69
CA LYS A 212 -2.55 4.90 -70.18
C LYS A 212 -1.94 5.31 -68.84
N GLY A 213 -1.55 6.58 -68.69
CA GLY A 213 -1.04 7.10 -67.43
C GLY A 213 -2.10 7.12 -66.31
N ARG A 214 -3.39 7.28 -66.66
CA ARG A 214 -4.51 7.15 -65.70
C ARG A 214 -4.62 5.72 -65.19
N GLU A 215 -4.59 4.73 -66.09
CA GLU A 215 -4.64 3.30 -65.73
C GLU A 215 -3.49 2.92 -64.78
N LEU A 216 -2.27 3.39 -65.05
CA LEU A 216 -1.12 3.19 -64.16
C LEU A 216 -1.35 3.80 -62.78
N TRP A 217 -1.91 5.01 -62.70
CA TRP A 217 -2.27 5.62 -61.42
C TRP A 217 -3.36 4.85 -60.68
N ASP A 218 -4.33 4.27 -61.39
CA ASP A 218 -5.38 3.46 -60.78
C ASP A 218 -4.86 2.13 -60.25
N GLN A 219 -3.94 1.48 -60.97
CA GLN A 219 -3.20 0.32 -60.49
C GLN A 219 -2.36 0.65 -59.25
N ILE A 220 -1.63 1.78 -59.24
CA ILE A 220 -0.88 2.26 -58.07
C ILE A 220 -1.80 2.46 -56.86
N ASP A 221 -2.97 3.10 -57.05
CA ASP A 221 -3.93 3.32 -55.98
C ASP A 221 -4.61 2.01 -55.52
N SER A 222 -4.81 1.04 -56.41
CA SER A 222 -5.30 -0.30 -56.08
C SER A 222 -4.30 -1.04 -55.20
N ASN A 223 -3.02 -1.08 -55.60
CA ASN A 223 -1.96 -1.73 -54.84
C ASN A 223 -1.75 -1.05 -53.49
N ARG A 224 -1.78 0.29 -53.41
CA ARG A 224 -1.75 1.01 -52.12
C ARG A 224 -2.91 0.63 -51.20
N ARG A 225 -4.11 0.40 -51.75
CA ARG A 225 -5.26 -0.08 -50.97
C ARG A 225 -5.04 -1.52 -50.51
N ARG A 226 -4.49 -2.39 -51.35
CA ARG A 226 -4.11 -3.77 -50.99
C ARG A 226 -3.07 -3.79 -49.86
N VAL A 227 -2.01 -2.98 -49.95
CA VAL A 227 -1.02 -2.77 -48.88
C VAL A 227 -1.69 -2.39 -47.55
N LYS A 228 -2.61 -1.42 -47.57
CA LYS A 228 -3.34 -1.00 -46.37
C LYS A 228 -4.21 -2.13 -45.80
N LYS A 229 -4.89 -2.89 -46.66
CA LYS A 229 -5.71 -4.03 -46.26
C LYS A 229 -4.86 -5.13 -45.64
N LEU A 230 -3.75 -5.48 -46.27
CA LEU A 230 -2.83 -6.52 -45.81
C LEU A 230 -2.20 -6.16 -44.46
N LYS A 231 -1.72 -4.93 -44.30
CA LYS A 231 -1.25 -4.41 -43.00
C LYS A 231 -2.33 -4.53 -41.92
N LYS A 232 -3.58 -4.19 -42.25
CA LYS A 232 -4.70 -4.29 -41.30
C LYS A 232 -5.06 -5.75 -40.98
N GLN A 233 -4.94 -6.65 -41.95
CA GLN A 233 -5.18 -8.08 -41.77
C GLN A 233 -4.11 -8.69 -40.86
N ILE A 234 -2.82 -8.46 -41.14
CA ILE A 234 -1.71 -8.96 -40.30
C ILE A 234 -1.84 -8.44 -38.87
N ASN A 235 -2.16 -7.16 -38.68
CA ASN A 235 -2.37 -6.60 -37.33
C ASN A 235 -3.58 -7.16 -36.58
N ARG A 236 -4.55 -7.75 -37.29
CA ARG A 236 -5.76 -8.36 -36.70
C ARG A 236 -5.63 -9.87 -36.54
N ASP A 237 -4.63 -10.46 -37.21
CA ASP A 237 -4.35 -11.87 -37.16
C ASP A 237 -4.06 -12.28 -35.70
N GLN A 238 -4.73 -13.34 -35.26
CA GLN A 238 -4.62 -13.85 -33.90
C GLN A 238 -3.61 -15.01 -33.82
N SER A 239 -3.24 -15.61 -34.96
CA SER A 239 -2.24 -16.69 -34.96
C SER A 239 -0.86 -16.10 -34.72
N GLU A 240 -0.18 -16.66 -33.72
CA GLU A 240 1.20 -16.33 -33.36
C GLU A 240 2.19 -17.42 -33.80
N ASP A 241 1.71 -18.50 -34.42
CA ASP A 241 2.49 -19.72 -34.72
C ASP A 241 3.65 -19.48 -35.70
N GLN A 242 3.56 -18.42 -36.51
CA GLN A 242 4.63 -18.00 -37.42
C GLN A 242 5.75 -17.21 -36.73
N TYR A 243 5.55 -16.79 -35.49
CA TYR A 243 6.55 -16.10 -34.71
C TYR A 243 7.22 -17.13 -33.81
N ASP A 244 8.55 -17.21 -33.83
CA ASP A 244 9.35 -18.11 -32.99
C ASP A 244 9.26 -17.68 -31.50
N LEU A 245 8.09 -17.90 -30.90
CA LEU A 245 7.74 -17.49 -29.54
C LEU A 245 7.67 -18.67 -28.57
N ALA A 246 7.74 -19.90 -29.08
CA ALA A 246 7.63 -21.12 -28.29
C ALA A 246 8.68 -21.18 -27.17
N SER A 247 9.92 -20.73 -27.44
CA SER A 247 10.96 -20.67 -26.41
C SER A 247 10.59 -19.75 -25.24
N PHE A 248 9.92 -18.63 -25.51
CA PHE A 248 9.44 -17.73 -24.46
C PHE A 248 8.26 -18.34 -23.70
N ASP A 249 7.38 -19.06 -24.39
CA ASP A 249 6.23 -19.73 -23.76
C ASP A 249 6.68 -20.87 -22.83
N ASP A 250 7.69 -21.63 -23.23
CA ASP A 250 8.33 -22.64 -22.37
C ASP A 250 9.01 -21.99 -21.16
N GLU A 251 9.75 -20.90 -21.38
CA GLU A 251 10.43 -20.16 -20.30
C GLU A 251 9.42 -19.54 -19.32
N LEU A 252 8.31 -18.98 -19.82
CA LEU A 252 7.23 -18.44 -19.01
C LEU A 252 6.54 -19.54 -18.20
N THR A 253 6.30 -20.70 -18.80
CA THR A 253 5.70 -21.85 -18.10
C THR A 253 6.63 -22.36 -17.00
N HIS A 254 7.92 -22.48 -17.29
CA HIS A 254 8.92 -22.87 -16.32
C HIS A 254 9.05 -21.86 -15.17
N MET A 255 9.09 -20.56 -15.46
CA MET A 255 9.14 -19.51 -14.42
C MET A 255 7.85 -19.39 -13.62
N SER A 256 6.69 -19.57 -14.26
CA SER A 256 5.41 -19.60 -13.55
C SER A 256 5.34 -20.78 -12.58
N ARG A 257 5.81 -21.97 -13.00
CA ARG A 257 5.91 -23.14 -12.11
C ARG A 257 6.85 -22.88 -10.93
N LYS A 258 8.06 -22.36 -11.18
CA LYS A 258 9.02 -22.01 -10.13
C LYS A 258 8.44 -21.00 -9.15
N LEU A 259 7.72 -19.98 -9.63
CA LEU A 259 7.05 -18.99 -8.79
C LEU A 259 5.99 -19.65 -7.89
N GLN A 260 5.21 -20.57 -8.44
CA GLN A 260 4.20 -21.32 -7.69
C GLN A 260 4.84 -22.21 -6.62
N GLU A 261 5.90 -22.94 -6.97
CA GLU A 261 6.66 -23.77 -6.02
C GLU A 261 7.23 -22.94 -4.86
N VAL A 262 7.73 -21.72 -5.12
CA VAL A 262 8.22 -20.83 -4.05
C VAL A 262 7.08 -20.35 -3.16
N LYS A 263 5.90 -20.04 -3.72
CA LYS A 263 4.71 -19.66 -2.96
C LYS A 263 4.21 -20.81 -2.08
N GLU A 264 4.24 -22.04 -2.59
CA GLU A 264 3.90 -23.25 -1.83
C GLU A 264 4.92 -23.50 -0.70
N LYS A 265 6.22 -23.43 -1.00
CA LYS A 265 7.28 -23.55 0.02
C LYS A 265 7.16 -22.49 1.11
N LYS A 266 6.73 -21.25 0.79
CA LYS A 266 6.43 -20.22 1.80
C LYS A 266 5.31 -20.69 2.73
N GLN A 267 4.21 -21.19 2.19
CA GLN A 267 3.09 -21.68 3.01
C GLN A 267 3.49 -22.87 3.87
N ASP A 268 4.27 -23.81 3.32
CA ASP A 268 4.74 -24.97 4.07
C ASP A 268 5.74 -24.59 5.16
N ALA A 269 6.62 -23.62 4.92
CA ALA A 269 7.52 -23.08 5.93
C ALA A 269 6.75 -22.42 7.07
N LEU A 270 5.71 -21.63 6.77
CA LEU A 270 4.85 -21.02 7.80
C LEU A 270 4.08 -22.08 8.59
N ARG A 271 3.52 -23.10 7.93
CA ARG A 271 2.84 -24.22 8.60
C ARG A 271 3.78 -25.00 9.52
N THR A 272 4.99 -25.29 9.04
CA THR A 272 6.03 -25.97 9.83
C THR A 272 6.43 -25.14 11.03
N PHE A 273 6.55 -23.82 10.84
CA PHE A 273 6.83 -22.89 11.92
C PHE A 273 5.71 -22.90 12.98
N ASP A 274 4.46 -22.78 12.57
CA ASP A 274 3.31 -22.75 13.50
C ASP A 274 3.12 -24.06 14.26
N THR A 275 3.39 -25.20 13.62
CA THR A 275 3.15 -26.53 14.20
C THR A 275 4.28 -27.00 15.10
N VAL A 276 5.53 -26.80 14.67
CA VAL A 276 6.71 -27.41 15.31
C VAL A 276 7.58 -26.32 15.95
N THR A 277 8.10 -25.40 15.15
CA THR A 277 9.12 -24.45 15.61
C THR A 277 8.60 -23.51 16.69
N LYS A 278 7.34 -23.07 16.60
CA LYS A 278 6.70 -22.21 17.59
C LYS A 278 6.69 -22.85 18.97
N ASN A 279 6.31 -24.12 19.07
CA ASN A 279 6.26 -24.83 20.35
C ASN A 279 7.66 -25.01 20.93
N ILE A 280 8.65 -25.36 20.09
CA ILE A 280 10.05 -25.46 20.52
C ILE A 280 10.56 -24.13 21.08
N LEU A 281 10.26 -23.01 20.42
CA LEU A 281 10.66 -21.68 20.88
C LEU A 281 9.99 -21.29 22.21
N ILE A 282 8.70 -21.62 22.37
CA ILE A 282 7.97 -21.41 23.62
C ILE A 282 8.64 -22.21 24.74
N ASP A 283 8.93 -23.49 24.49
CA ASP A 283 9.55 -24.38 25.47
C ASP A 283 10.95 -23.91 25.85
N GLU A 284 11.78 -23.54 24.87
CA GLU A 284 13.15 -23.03 25.10
C GLU A 284 13.15 -21.75 25.94
N LEU A 285 12.29 -20.77 25.60
CA LEU A 285 12.18 -19.52 26.34
C LEU A 285 11.62 -19.75 27.75
N THR A 286 10.63 -20.63 27.88
CA THR A 286 10.05 -21.00 29.18
C THR A 286 11.09 -21.71 30.04
N GLN A 287 11.86 -22.63 29.47
CA GLN A 287 12.91 -23.36 30.19
C GLN A 287 14.02 -22.42 30.68
N ASN A 288 14.40 -21.43 29.87
CA ASN A 288 15.40 -20.44 30.25
C ASN A 288 14.90 -19.51 31.38
N ALA A 289 13.62 -19.11 31.36
CA ALA A 289 13.04 -18.25 32.40
C ALA A 289 12.62 -19.02 33.68
N ARG A 290 12.44 -20.34 33.58
CA ARG A 290 11.99 -21.21 34.68
C ARG A 290 12.78 -21.03 35.99
N PRO A 291 14.12 -21.06 36.04
CA PRO A 291 14.85 -20.96 37.31
C PRO A 291 14.56 -19.64 38.04
N LYS A 292 14.49 -18.52 37.30
CA LYS A 292 14.21 -17.20 37.87
C LYS A 292 12.77 -17.08 38.35
N ILE A 293 11.81 -17.59 37.58
CA ILE A 293 10.40 -17.64 38.00
C ILE A 293 10.22 -18.53 39.23
N THR A 294 10.88 -19.69 39.29
CA THR A 294 10.85 -20.57 40.47
C THR A 294 11.43 -19.88 41.69
N GLN A 295 12.58 -19.21 41.55
CA GLN A 295 13.18 -18.42 42.63
C GLN A 295 12.26 -17.30 43.13
N LEU A 296 11.64 -16.54 42.23
CA LEU A 296 10.69 -15.48 42.61
C LEU A 296 9.42 -16.04 43.24
N THR A 297 8.96 -17.20 42.77
CA THR A 297 7.80 -17.91 43.35
C THR A 297 8.10 -18.36 44.77
N GLU A 298 9.28 -18.91 45.02
CA GLU A 298 9.72 -19.32 46.36
C GLU A 298 9.86 -18.12 47.30
N LYS A 299 10.45 -17.01 46.83
CA LYS A 299 10.53 -15.76 47.60
C LYS A 299 9.15 -15.23 47.98
N HIS A 300 8.24 -15.16 47.02
CA HIS A 300 6.87 -14.72 47.24
C HIS A 300 6.13 -15.64 48.23
N ALA A 301 6.28 -16.96 48.08
CA ALA A 301 5.70 -17.92 49.01
C ALA A 301 6.24 -17.76 50.44
N CYS A 302 7.54 -17.45 50.58
CA CYS A 302 8.17 -17.18 51.87
C CYS A 302 7.63 -15.89 52.51
N ALA A 303 7.58 -14.78 51.76
CA ALA A 303 7.04 -13.50 52.22
C ALA A 303 5.57 -13.62 52.62
N LEU A 304 4.76 -14.30 51.80
CA LEU A 304 3.35 -14.56 52.10
C LEU A 304 3.17 -15.38 53.38
N ARG A 305 4.00 -16.41 53.58
CA ARG A 305 3.97 -17.23 54.80
C ARG A 305 4.35 -16.41 56.03
N LEU A 306 5.40 -15.60 55.95
CA LEU A 306 5.84 -14.74 57.04
C LEU A 306 4.78 -13.70 57.41
N LEU A 307 4.13 -13.09 56.42
CA LEU A 307 2.98 -12.21 56.63
C LEU A 307 1.81 -12.93 57.31
N GLN A 308 1.50 -14.17 56.90
CA GLN A 308 0.46 -14.99 57.54
C GLN A 308 0.82 -15.34 58.99
N GLU A 309 2.08 -15.67 59.28
CA GLU A 309 2.56 -15.96 60.64
C GLU A 309 2.46 -14.71 61.53
N VAL A 310 2.98 -13.56 61.07
CA VAL A 310 2.93 -12.29 61.82
C VAL A 310 1.49 -11.80 62.02
N SER A 311 0.64 -11.91 61.00
CA SER A 311 -0.78 -11.53 61.12
C SER A 311 -1.55 -12.43 62.09
N ALA A 312 -1.30 -13.75 62.09
CA ALA A 312 -1.90 -14.69 63.03
C ALA A 312 -1.41 -14.43 64.47
N ASP A 313 -0.12 -14.17 64.67
CA ASP A 313 0.45 -13.84 65.97
C ASP A 313 -0.10 -12.51 66.50
N ARG A 314 -0.18 -11.49 65.64
CA ARG A 314 -0.81 -10.21 65.99
C ARG A 314 -2.27 -10.40 66.38
N GLN A 315 -3.04 -11.16 65.60
CA GLN A 315 -4.45 -11.46 65.93
C GLN A 315 -4.56 -12.16 67.28
N ARG A 316 -3.74 -13.19 67.53
CA ARG A 316 -3.73 -13.92 68.80
C ARG A 316 -3.37 -13.02 69.99
N LYS A 317 -2.35 -12.17 69.84
CA LYS A 317 -1.92 -11.22 70.89
C LYS A 317 -2.94 -10.11 71.10
N THR A 318 -3.61 -9.65 70.05
CA THR A 318 -4.69 -8.67 70.14
C THR A 318 -5.90 -9.24 70.87
N LEU A 319 -6.29 -10.48 70.58
CA LEU A 319 -7.36 -11.18 71.31
C LEU A 319 -7.00 -11.40 72.78
N SER A 320 -5.76 -11.82 73.08
CA SER A 320 -5.27 -11.96 74.46
C SER A 320 -5.24 -10.63 75.21
N LEU A 321 -4.87 -9.53 74.53
CA LEU A 321 -4.91 -8.17 75.08
C LEU A 321 -6.35 -7.76 75.41
N ALA A 322 -7.29 -8.09 74.51
CA ALA A 322 -8.71 -7.80 74.69
C ALA A 322 -9.29 -8.57 75.90
N ASP A 323 -9.01 -9.87 75.99
CA ASP A 323 -9.53 -10.75 77.04
C ASP A 323 -8.96 -10.44 78.43
N GLN A 324 -7.66 -10.11 78.52
CA GLN A 324 -6.96 -9.96 79.80
C GLN A 324 -6.96 -8.53 80.34
N TYR A 325 -6.98 -7.51 79.47
CA TYR A 325 -6.76 -6.12 79.87
C TYR A 325 -7.87 -5.18 79.39
N GLU A 326 -8.30 -5.28 78.13
CA GLU A 326 -9.36 -4.41 77.58
C GLU A 326 -10.71 -4.61 78.28
N ALA A 327 -11.03 -5.85 78.69
CA ALA A 327 -12.24 -6.15 79.45
C ALA A 327 -12.33 -5.42 80.81
N TYR A 328 -11.19 -5.02 81.38
CA TYR A 328 -11.12 -4.34 82.69
C TYR A 328 -10.86 -2.84 82.55
N LEU A 329 -10.01 -2.43 81.61
CA LEU A 329 -9.63 -1.04 81.38
C LEU A 329 -10.61 -0.31 80.46
N GLY A 330 -11.29 -1.01 79.56
CA GLY A 330 -12.08 -0.43 78.48
C GLY A 330 -11.21 0.05 77.32
N LYS A 331 -11.69 -0.16 76.08
CA LYS A 331 -10.98 0.14 74.83
C LYS A 331 -10.43 1.58 74.73
N GLU A 332 -11.13 2.54 75.32
CA GLU A 332 -10.77 3.96 75.31
C GLU A 332 -9.51 4.30 76.12
N PHE A 333 -9.14 3.45 77.09
CA PHE A 333 -7.98 3.59 77.96
C PHE A 333 -6.80 2.70 77.55
N MET A 334 -6.93 1.94 76.45
CA MET A 334 -5.88 1.08 75.89
C MET A 334 -4.87 1.87 75.04
N SER A 335 -4.28 2.92 75.62
CA SER A 335 -3.14 3.64 75.04
C SER A 335 -2.01 3.76 76.07
N LEU A 336 -0.76 3.73 75.61
CA LEU A 336 0.40 3.74 76.52
C LEU A 336 0.38 4.97 77.46
N GLU A 337 -0.03 6.13 76.95
CA GLU A 337 -0.18 7.36 77.72
C GLU A 337 -1.27 7.26 78.79
N LYS A 338 -2.43 6.69 78.45
CA LYS A 338 -3.58 6.57 79.37
C LYS A 338 -3.35 5.50 80.42
N ILE A 339 -2.73 4.36 80.05
CA ILE A 339 -2.35 3.31 80.99
C ILE A 339 -1.32 3.83 82.00
N ASN A 340 -0.32 4.61 81.55
CA ASN A 340 0.62 5.30 82.44
C ASN A 340 -0.09 6.26 83.41
N ALA A 341 -1.02 7.08 82.91
CA ALA A 341 -1.74 8.03 83.75
C ALA A 341 -2.64 7.34 84.80
N LEU A 342 -3.29 6.24 84.44
CA LEU A 342 -4.09 5.43 85.38
C LEU A 342 -3.21 4.76 86.43
N GLN A 343 -2.03 4.27 86.06
CA GLN A 343 -1.06 3.71 87.01
C GLN A 343 -0.59 4.76 88.01
N THR A 344 -0.22 5.97 87.56
CA THR A 344 0.21 7.06 88.45
C THR A 344 -0.91 7.48 89.42
N LEU A 345 -2.17 7.43 89.01
CA LEU A 345 -3.34 7.73 89.86
C LEU A 345 -3.54 6.68 90.97
N VAL A 346 -3.29 5.41 90.66
CA VAL A 346 -3.37 4.30 91.63
C VAL A 346 -2.15 4.31 92.56
N GLU A 347 -0.95 4.55 92.04
CA GLU A 347 0.30 4.61 92.84
C GLU A 347 0.37 5.83 93.77
N SER A 348 -0.24 6.96 93.39
CA SER A 348 -0.33 8.16 94.24
C SER A 348 -1.39 8.07 95.35
N GLY A 349 -2.12 6.95 95.45
CA GLY A 349 -3.17 6.73 96.44
C GLY A 349 -4.45 7.53 96.20
N ALA A 350 -4.61 8.15 95.02
CA ALA A 350 -5.78 8.96 94.67
C ALA A 350 -7.01 8.12 94.27
N ALA A 351 -6.82 6.81 94.05
CA ALA A 351 -7.89 5.84 93.76
C ALA A 351 -7.52 4.48 94.37
N SER A 352 -8.50 3.80 94.97
CA SER A 352 -8.29 2.50 95.63
C SER A 352 -8.55 1.31 94.71
N ASN A 353 -9.19 1.54 93.57
CA ASN A 353 -9.54 0.52 92.59
C ASN A 353 -9.49 1.07 91.14
N LEU A 354 -9.51 0.17 90.16
CA LEU A 354 -9.36 0.49 88.74
C LEU A 354 -10.48 1.41 88.21
N LEU A 355 -11.71 1.24 88.70
CA LEU A 355 -12.88 2.02 88.31
C LEU A 355 -12.82 3.46 88.86
N GLU A 356 -12.40 3.63 90.12
CA GLU A 356 -12.13 4.92 90.74
C GLU A 356 -10.98 5.65 90.04
N ALA A 357 -9.96 4.93 89.58
CA ALA A 357 -8.86 5.53 88.82
C ALA A 357 -9.34 6.03 87.45
N ILE A 358 -10.21 5.27 86.78
CA ILE A 358 -10.85 5.66 85.51
C ILE A 358 -11.76 6.89 85.70
N GLU A 359 -12.57 6.91 86.77
CA GLU A 359 -13.43 8.06 87.09
C GLU A 359 -12.62 9.30 87.50
N ALA A 360 -11.55 9.13 88.28
CA ALA A 360 -10.65 10.22 88.66
C ALA A 360 -9.87 10.78 87.46
N TYR A 361 -9.49 9.93 86.50
CA TYR A 361 -8.89 10.35 85.24
C TYR A 361 -9.89 11.15 84.39
N ARG A 362 -11.14 10.70 84.27
CA ARG A 362 -12.20 11.43 83.56
C ARG A 362 -12.50 12.79 84.19
N LYS A 363 -12.58 12.88 85.53
CA LYS A 363 -12.76 14.13 86.28
C LYS A 363 -11.57 15.11 86.21
N ARG A 364 -10.39 14.66 85.77
CA ARG A 364 -9.22 15.51 85.51
C ARG A 364 -9.12 15.98 84.04
N GLN A 365 -9.92 15.39 83.15
CA GLN A 365 -9.97 15.73 81.73
C GLN A 365 -11.17 16.61 81.36
N GLU A 366 -12.23 16.59 82.18
CA GLU A 366 -13.17 17.71 82.32
C GLU A 366 -12.49 18.89 83.02
#